data_AF-A0A937ALL7-F1
#
_entry.id   AF-A0A937ALL7-F1
#
_cell.length_a   1.000
_cell.length_b   1.000
_cell.length_c   1.000
_cell.angle_alpha   90.00
_cell.angle_beta   90.00
_cell.angle_gamma   90.00
#
_symmetry.space_group_name_H-M   'P 1'
#
loop_
_entity.id
_entity.type
_entity.pdbx_description
1 polymer ?
#
loop_
_entity_poly.entity_id
_entity_poly.type
_entity_poly.pdbx_seq_one_letter_code
_entity_poly.pdbx_strand_id
1 'polypeptide(L)'
;MNLILKFSHHQFTEIAFIIENSNGYSHSAYEKSVIEESELTIYKPAELVQFIISGLESELYEKETDRIAAYWALSKTFDKNLIPNLKSWLKSELENEKSTAVFQILIALDRLDEPVFPGNRTGQAYNEVELNYKYAKNYLKIK
;
A
#
# COMPACT_ATOMS: atom_id res chain seq x y z
N MET A 1 12.62 -5.32 22.32
CA MET A 1 12.06 -6.19 21.27
C MET A 1 10.91 -5.42 20.67
N ASN A 2 11.04 -4.91 19.44
CA ASN A 2 9.92 -4.21 18.80
C ASN A 2 8.83 -5.24 18.52
N LEU A 3 7.61 -4.95 18.95
CA LEU A 3 6.46 -5.83 18.72
C LEU A 3 6.16 -5.80 17.21
N ILE A 4 6.25 -6.95 16.55
CA ILE A 4 5.78 -7.10 15.17
C ILE A 4 4.36 -7.66 15.23
N LEU A 5 3.39 -6.91 14.71
CA LEU A 5 2.00 -7.34 14.62
C LEU A 5 1.69 -7.81 13.20
N LYS A 6 1.03 -8.96 13.09
CA LYS A 6 0.50 -9.47 11.82
C LYS A 6 -0.95 -9.03 11.67
N PHE A 7 -1.25 -8.28 10.62
CA PHE A 7 -2.63 -7.90 10.29
C PHE A 7 -3.26 -8.87 9.31
N SER A 8 -4.55 -9.12 9.49
CA SER A 8 -5.41 -9.75 8.50
C SER A 8 -5.83 -8.76 7.40
N HIS A 9 -6.40 -9.28 6.31
CA HIS A 9 -6.97 -8.44 5.24
C HIS A 9 -8.02 -7.45 5.75
N HIS A 10 -8.88 -7.88 6.69
CA HIS A 10 -9.88 -7.02 7.31
C HIS A 10 -9.23 -5.88 8.11
N GLN A 11 -8.21 -6.22 8.91
CA GLN A 11 -7.47 -5.24 9.70
C GLN A 11 -6.72 -4.22 8.83
N PHE A 12 -6.21 -4.60 7.66
CA PHE A 12 -5.67 -3.60 6.72
C PHE A 12 -6.72 -2.59 6.24
N THR A 13 -7.98 -3.04 6.10
CA THR A 13 -9.11 -2.16 5.76
C THR A 13 -9.41 -1.18 6.89
N GLU A 14 -9.49 -1.69 8.12
CA GLU A 14 -9.65 -0.84 9.31
C GLU A 14 -8.52 0.18 9.43
N ILE A 15 -7.26 -0.25 9.30
CA ILE A 15 -6.08 0.62 9.40
C ILE A 15 -6.12 1.72 8.33
N ALA A 16 -6.47 1.38 7.09
CA ALA A 16 -6.57 2.36 6.02
C ALA A 16 -7.59 3.46 6.35
N PHE A 17 -8.78 3.10 6.84
CA PHE A 17 -9.79 4.07 7.23
C PHE A 17 -9.38 4.89 8.48
N ILE A 18 -8.72 4.26 9.45
CA ILE A 18 -8.15 4.98 10.61
C ILE A 18 -7.14 6.04 10.15
N ILE A 19 -6.24 5.67 9.22
CA ILE A 19 -5.25 6.59 8.65
C ILE A 19 -5.93 7.72 7.88
N GLU A 20 -6.84 7.41 6.95
CA GLU A 20 -7.54 8.43 6.16
C GLU A 20 -8.33 9.39 7.05
N ASN A 21 -8.99 8.87 8.09
CA ASN A 21 -9.75 9.68 9.04
C ASN A 21 -8.82 10.62 9.82
N SER A 22 -7.63 10.15 10.22
CA SER A 22 -6.62 11.00 10.87
C SER A 22 -6.06 12.09 9.97
N ASN A 23 -6.10 11.87 8.65
CA ASN A 23 -5.72 12.85 7.63
C ASN A 23 -6.86 13.83 7.28
N GLY A 24 -8.04 13.69 7.90
CA GLY A 24 -9.18 14.58 7.70
C GLY A 24 -10.02 14.26 6.46
N TYR A 25 -9.83 13.10 5.83
CA TYR A 25 -10.66 12.68 4.70
C TYR A 25 -12.08 12.33 5.15
N SER A 26 -13.06 12.64 4.31
CA SER A 26 -14.46 12.30 4.56
C SER A 26 -14.69 10.81 4.37
N HIS A 27 -15.51 10.23 5.26
CA HIS A 27 -15.87 8.82 5.26
C HIS A 27 -17.39 8.66 5.17
N SER A 28 -17.83 7.63 4.47
CA SER A 28 -19.21 7.16 4.45
C SER A 28 -19.65 6.64 5.84
N ALA A 29 -20.96 6.46 6.04
CA ALA A 29 -21.48 5.91 7.29
C ALA A 29 -20.92 4.50 7.58
N TYR A 30 -20.74 3.68 6.53
CA TYR A 30 -20.14 2.36 6.64
C TYR A 30 -18.68 2.42 7.09
N GLU A 31 -17.86 3.28 6.48
CA GLU A 31 -16.45 3.38 6.85
C GLU A 31 -16.28 3.93 8.28
N LYS A 32 -17.16 4.84 8.70
CA LYS A 32 -17.20 5.33 10.09
C LYS A 32 -17.51 4.21 11.08
N SER A 33 -18.49 3.35 10.79
CA SER A 33 -18.79 2.22 11.69
C SER A 33 -17.62 1.23 11.77
N VAL A 34 -16.92 0.99 10.66
CA VAL A 34 -15.70 0.16 10.65
C VAL A 34 -14.61 0.76 11.56
N ILE A 35 -14.41 2.07 11.54
CA ILE A 35 -13.45 2.74 12.43
C ILE A 35 -13.91 2.63 13.90
N GLU A 36 -15.18 2.91 14.18
CA GLU A 36 -15.73 2.90 15.54
C GLU A 36 -15.68 1.52 16.20
N GLU A 37 -15.86 0.45 15.42
CA GLU A 37 -15.83 -0.94 15.88
C GLU A 37 -14.40 -1.53 15.93
N SER A 38 -13.42 -0.87 15.32
CA SER A 38 -12.05 -1.38 15.25
C SER A 38 -11.32 -1.31 16.58
N GLU A 39 -10.82 -2.46 17.04
CA GLU A 39 -9.93 -2.55 18.19
C GLU A 39 -8.56 -1.90 17.94
N LEU A 40 -8.22 -1.56 16.69
CA LEU A 40 -6.95 -0.93 16.31
C LEU A 40 -6.92 0.57 16.58
N THR A 41 -8.05 1.17 16.94
CA THR A 41 -8.14 2.59 17.35
C THR A 41 -7.35 2.91 18.62
N ILE A 42 -6.91 1.89 19.37
CA ILE A 42 -6.01 2.04 20.52
C ILE A 42 -4.60 2.52 20.13
N TYR A 43 -4.19 2.30 18.88
CA TYR A 43 -2.89 2.70 18.36
C TYR A 43 -2.98 4.03 17.63
N LYS A 44 -1.90 4.82 17.68
CA LYS A 44 -1.80 6.01 16.81
C LYS A 44 -1.63 5.57 15.36
N PRO A 45 -2.14 6.33 14.37
CA PRO A 45 -1.96 6.03 12.95
C PRO A 45 -0.49 5.82 12.56
N ALA A 46 0.43 6.63 13.11
CA ALA A 46 1.86 6.46 12.87
C ALA A 46 2.41 5.11 13.39
N GLU A 47 1.89 4.58 14.50
CA GLU A 47 2.29 3.27 15.03
C GLU A 47 1.78 2.15 14.11
N LEU A 48 0.53 2.25 13.63
CA LEU A 48 -0.04 1.31 12.66
C LEU A 48 0.80 1.26 11.38
N VAL A 49 1.21 2.41 10.85
CA VAL A 49 2.11 2.50 9.69
C VAL A 49 3.43 1.77 9.96
N GLN A 50 4.06 2.00 11.12
CA GLN A 50 5.31 1.33 11.48
C GLN A 50 5.14 -0.18 11.64
N PHE A 51 4.00 -0.66 12.16
CA PHE A 51 3.72 -2.10 12.23
C PHE A 51 3.57 -2.72 10.83
N ILE A 52 2.91 -2.04 9.89
CA ILE A 52 2.80 -2.51 8.51
C ILE A 52 4.19 -2.58 7.85
N ILE A 53 4.99 -1.51 7.96
CA ILE A 53 6.36 -1.47 7.41
C ILE A 53 7.20 -2.61 7.99
N SER A 54 7.20 -2.75 9.32
CA SER A 54 7.97 -3.79 10.01
C SER A 54 7.56 -5.19 9.55
N GLY A 55 6.26 -5.43 9.37
CA GLY A 55 5.75 -6.72 8.88
C GLY A 55 6.12 -7.00 7.42
N LEU A 56 6.14 -5.99 6.55
CA LEU A 56 6.63 -6.13 5.17
C LEU A 56 8.14 -6.42 5.14
N GLU A 57 8.94 -5.70 5.93
CA GLU A 57 10.39 -5.86 6.01
C GLU A 57 10.82 -7.19 6.64
N SER A 58 10.02 -7.74 7.56
CA SER A 58 10.27 -9.04 8.17
C SER A 58 9.65 -10.21 7.40
N GLU A 59 9.18 -9.99 6.17
CA GLU A 59 8.51 -11.00 5.32
C GLU A 59 7.32 -11.70 5.99
N LEU A 60 6.65 -11.03 6.95
CA LEU A 60 5.53 -11.60 7.72
C LEU A 60 4.29 -11.90 6.83
N TYR A 61 4.18 -11.16 5.73
CA TYR A 61 3.11 -11.22 4.75
C TYR A 61 3.54 -12.05 3.52
N GLU A 62 3.56 -13.37 3.69
CA GLU A 62 3.98 -14.32 2.64
C GLU A 62 3.04 -14.35 1.43
N LYS A 63 1.74 -14.11 1.63
CA LYS A 63 0.75 -14.10 0.56
C LYS A 63 0.74 -12.76 -0.16
N GLU A 64 0.70 -12.80 -1.49
CA GLU A 64 0.61 -11.58 -2.32
C GLU A 64 -0.61 -10.72 -1.92
N THR A 65 -1.74 -11.35 -1.58
CA THR A 65 -2.96 -10.66 -1.13
C THR A 65 -2.78 -9.83 0.13
N ASP A 66 -1.93 -10.30 1.06
CA ASP A 66 -1.66 -9.59 2.31
C ASP A 66 -0.74 -8.40 2.04
N ARG A 67 0.25 -8.57 1.15
CA ARG A 67 1.13 -7.46 0.72
C ARG A 67 0.38 -6.40 -0.08
N ILE A 68 -0.52 -6.80 -0.98
CA ILE A 68 -1.43 -5.86 -1.68
C ILE A 68 -2.22 -5.03 -0.68
N ALA A 69 -2.82 -5.67 0.33
CA ALA A 69 -3.59 -4.97 1.36
C ALA A 69 -2.71 -4.00 2.17
N ALA A 70 -1.49 -4.42 2.53
CA ALA A 70 -0.49 -3.56 3.18
C ALA A 70 -0.13 -2.33 2.32
N TYR A 71 0.21 -2.52 1.05
CA TYR A 71 0.57 -1.42 0.15
C TYR A 71 -0.60 -0.46 -0.07
N TRP A 72 -1.82 -0.98 -0.19
CA TRP A 72 -3.01 -0.17 -0.29
C TRP A 72 -3.24 0.65 0.98
N ALA A 73 -3.12 0.06 2.17
CA ALA A 73 -3.26 0.77 3.44
C ALA A 73 -2.17 1.85 3.60
N LEU A 74 -0.91 1.54 3.27
CA LEU A 74 0.19 2.52 3.29
C LEU A 74 -0.05 3.69 2.33
N SER A 75 -0.68 3.45 1.17
CA SER A 75 -1.00 4.54 0.22
C SER A 75 -1.94 5.59 0.80
N LYS A 76 -2.70 5.26 1.86
CA LYS A 76 -3.62 6.18 2.53
C LYS A 76 -2.95 7.19 3.44
N THR A 77 -1.67 6.98 3.75
CA THR A 77 -0.88 7.91 4.57
C THR A 77 -0.64 9.24 3.86
N PHE A 78 -0.58 9.23 2.52
CA PHE A 78 -0.07 10.34 1.71
C PHE A 78 1.35 10.80 2.13
N ASP A 79 2.12 9.94 2.81
CA ASP A 79 3.45 10.26 3.29
C ASP A 79 4.50 9.99 2.21
N LYS A 80 5.06 11.06 1.64
CA LYS A 80 6.12 10.99 0.63
C LYS A 80 7.41 10.35 1.15
N ASN A 81 7.60 10.26 2.47
CA ASN A 81 8.73 9.54 3.05
C ASN A 81 8.67 8.02 2.79
N LEU A 82 7.52 7.46 2.37
CA LEU A 82 7.39 6.06 1.99
C LEU A 82 7.90 5.73 0.59
N ILE A 83 8.16 6.74 -0.26
CA ILE A 83 8.59 6.52 -1.66
C ILE A 83 9.83 5.61 -1.75
N PRO A 84 10.90 5.77 -0.94
CA PRO A 84 12.05 4.85 -0.97
C PRO A 84 11.67 3.40 -0.67
N ASN A 85 10.83 3.15 0.34
CA ASN A 85 10.36 1.81 0.68
C ASN A 85 9.51 1.22 -0.45
N LEU A 86 8.55 1.99 -0.98
CA LEU A 86 7.70 1.58 -2.10
C LEU A 86 8.52 1.24 -3.35
N LYS A 87 9.59 1.99 -3.65
CA LYS A 87 10.52 1.67 -4.74
C LYS A 87 11.26 0.36 -4.51
N SER A 88 11.72 0.13 -3.29
CA SER A 88 12.40 -1.11 -2.92
C SER A 88 11.46 -2.32 -3.07
N TRP A 89 10.24 -2.22 -2.54
CA TRP A 89 9.23 -3.27 -2.68
C TRP A 89 8.78 -3.46 -4.12
N LEU A 90 8.62 -2.39 -4.91
CA LEU A 90 8.28 -2.48 -6.34
C LEU A 90 9.30 -3.33 -7.10
N LYS A 91 10.59 -3.10 -6.82
CA LYS A 91 11.67 -3.88 -7.43
C LYS A 91 11.57 -5.35 -7.03
N SER A 92 11.40 -5.64 -5.74
CA SER A 92 11.28 -7.02 -5.25
C SER A 92 10.06 -7.74 -5.84
N GLU A 93 8.88 -7.13 -5.82
CA GLU A 93 7.66 -7.74 -6.37
C GLU A 93 7.76 -7.95 -7.89
N LEU A 94 8.43 -7.04 -8.60
CA LEU A 94 8.69 -7.18 -10.03
C LEU A 94 9.65 -8.34 -10.34
N GLU A 95 10.73 -8.48 -9.57
CA GLU A 95 11.69 -9.59 -9.69
C GLU A 95 11.04 -10.95 -9.38
N ASN A 96 10.01 -10.96 -8.53
CA ASN A 96 9.24 -12.15 -8.15
C ASN A 96 7.95 -12.35 -8.97
N GLU A 97 7.78 -11.60 -10.06
CA GLU A 97 6.65 -11.67 -11.00
C GLU A 97 5.27 -11.56 -10.32
N LYS A 98 5.16 -10.71 -9.29
CA LYS A 98 3.91 -10.45 -8.54
C LYS A 98 3.14 -9.29 -9.17
N SER A 99 2.53 -9.56 -10.32
CA SER A 99 1.88 -8.53 -11.16
C SER A 99 0.83 -7.67 -10.44
N THR A 100 0.05 -8.25 -9.53
CA THR A 100 -1.01 -7.50 -8.83
C THR A 100 -0.40 -6.65 -7.71
N ALA A 101 0.59 -7.18 -6.98
CA ALA A 101 1.36 -6.37 -6.02
C ALA A 101 2.10 -5.22 -6.71
N VAL A 102 2.74 -5.47 -7.87
CA VAL A 102 3.38 -4.43 -8.69
C VAL A 102 2.37 -3.33 -9.05
N PHE A 103 1.20 -3.70 -9.56
CA PHE A 103 0.15 -2.73 -9.87
C PHE A 103 -0.25 -1.91 -8.64
N GLN A 104 -0.47 -2.57 -7.49
CA GLN A 104 -0.87 -1.89 -6.26
C GLN A 104 0.19 -0.90 -5.76
N ILE A 105 1.48 -1.23 -5.88
CA ILE A 105 2.56 -0.30 -5.52
C ILE A 105 2.64 0.87 -6.50
N LEU A 106 2.42 0.65 -7.80
CA LEU A 106 2.33 1.76 -8.75
C LEU A 106 1.18 2.71 -8.40
N ILE A 107 0.00 2.18 -8.05
CA ILE A 107 -1.11 3.04 -7.56
C ILE A 107 -0.71 3.79 -6.28
N ALA A 108 -0.01 3.14 -5.35
CA ALA A 108 0.46 3.80 -4.13
C ALA A 108 1.43 4.95 -4.44
N LEU A 109 2.37 4.75 -5.37
CA LEU A 109 3.32 5.77 -5.81
C LEU A 109 2.62 6.93 -6.56
N ASP A 110 1.68 6.63 -7.45
CA ASP A 110 0.87 7.63 -8.18
C ASP A 110 0.11 8.55 -7.22
N ARG A 111 -0.47 7.98 -6.15
CA ARG A 111 -1.12 8.76 -5.06
C ARG A 111 -0.17 9.66 -4.28
N LEU A 112 1.14 9.41 -4.35
CA LEU A 112 2.18 10.24 -3.75
C LEU A 112 2.78 11.24 -4.75
N ASP A 113 2.12 11.44 -5.89
CA ASP A 113 2.52 12.30 -7.02
C ASP A 113 3.76 11.80 -7.79
N GLU A 114 4.11 10.52 -7.68
CA GLU A 114 5.20 9.97 -8.48
C GLU A 114 4.74 9.67 -9.92
N PRO A 115 5.53 10.03 -10.95
CA PRO A 115 5.14 9.90 -12.35
C PRO A 115 5.32 8.47 -12.87
N VAL A 116 4.70 7.49 -12.19
CA VAL A 116 4.78 6.07 -12.52
C VAL A 116 3.99 5.71 -13.76
N PHE A 117 2.94 6.47 -14.06
CA PHE A 117 2.11 6.29 -15.24
C PHE A 117 2.29 7.44 -16.23
N PRO A 118 2.21 7.17 -17.55
CA PRO A 118 2.22 8.24 -18.53
C PRO A 118 0.92 9.06 -18.44
N GLY A 119 1.02 10.38 -18.56
CA GLY A 119 -0.13 11.30 -18.42
C GLY A 119 -1.24 11.13 -19.46
N ASN A 120 -1.01 10.33 -20.51
CA ASN A 120 -2.00 10.00 -21.54
C ASN A 120 -2.58 8.57 -21.39
N ARG A 121 -2.40 7.91 -20.24
CA ARG A 121 -2.89 6.56 -20.00
C ARG A 121 -4.43 6.54 -20.00
N THR A 122 -5.04 5.66 -20.82
CA THR A 122 -6.50 5.55 -20.99
C THR A 122 -7.16 4.48 -20.11
N GLY A 123 -6.40 3.73 -19.30
CA GLY A 123 -6.91 2.73 -18.38
C GLY A 123 -5.86 2.29 -17.38
N GLN A 124 -6.22 2.00 -16.13
CA GLN A 124 -5.32 1.55 -15.05
C GLN A 124 -5.88 0.27 -14.42
N ALA A 125 -5.78 -0.85 -15.12
CA ALA A 125 -6.34 -2.11 -14.63
C ALA A 125 -5.26 -3.07 -14.15
N TYR A 126 -5.56 -3.81 -13.07
CA TYR A 126 -4.63 -4.77 -12.48
C TYR A 126 -4.30 -5.92 -13.45
N ASN A 127 -5.21 -6.26 -14.36
CA ASN A 127 -5.05 -7.32 -15.36
C ASN A 127 -4.24 -6.89 -16.60
N GLU A 128 -3.81 -5.63 -16.70
CA GLU A 128 -2.89 -5.16 -17.75
C GLU A 128 -1.43 -5.50 -17.39
N VAL A 129 -1.13 -6.78 -17.16
CA VAL A 129 0.13 -7.28 -16.58
C VAL A 129 1.36 -6.74 -17.32
N GLU A 130 1.41 -6.87 -18.64
CA GLU A 130 2.56 -6.40 -19.44
C GLU A 130 2.78 -4.89 -19.33
N LEU A 131 1.70 -4.11 -19.29
CA LEU A 131 1.78 -2.66 -19.12
C LEU A 131 2.24 -2.31 -17.72
N ASN A 132 1.72 -2.97 -16.68
CA ASN A 132 2.11 -2.75 -15.29
C ASN A 132 3.61 -3.04 -15.09
N TYR A 133 4.13 -4.13 -15.66
CA TYR A 133 5.57 -4.40 -15.65
C TYR A 133 6.38 -3.37 -16.44
N LYS A 134 5.92 -2.97 -17.63
CA LYS A 134 6.57 -1.92 -18.42
C LYS A 134 6.69 -0.62 -17.62
N TYR A 135 5.63 -0.20 -16.93
CA TYR A 135 5.64 1.02 -16.13
C TYR A 135 6.55 0.90 -14.89
N ALA A 136 6.50 -0.24 -14.19
CA ALA A 136 7.42 -0.50 -13.09
C ALA A 136 8.89 -0.44 -13.51
N LYS A 137 9.25 -1.09 -14.63
CA LYS A 137 10.60 -1.07 -15.19
C LYS A 137 11.05 0.35 -15.57
N ASN A 138 10.19 1.08 -16.28
CA ASN A 138 10.47 2.45 -16.68
C ASN A 138 10.70 3.37 -15.47
N TYR A 139 9.85 3.25 -14.45
CA TYR A 139 9.96 4.05 -13.23
C TYR A 139 11.22 3.72 -12.42
N LEU A 140 11.56 2.43 -12.30
CA LEU A 140 12.78 1.96 -11.65
C LEU A 140 14.05 2.18 -12.50
N LYS A 141 13.91 2.59 -13.77
CA LYS A 141 15.00 2.75 -14.75
C LYS A 141 15.81 1.47 -14.95
N ILE A 142 15.14 0.33 -14.95
CA ILE A 142 15.74 -1.00 -15.18
C ILE A 142 15.32 -1.53 -16.56
N LYS A 143 16.21 -2.33 -17.17
CA LYS A 143 16.01 -2.89 -18.52
C LYS A 143 15.09 -4.11 -18.49
#